data_AF-A0A2D3NG79-F1
#
_entry.id   AF-A0A2D3NG79-F1
#
_cell.length_a   1.000
_cell.length_b   1.000
_cell.length_c   1.000
_cell.angle_alpha   90.00
_cell.angle_beta   90.00
_cell.angle_gamma   90.00
#
_symmetry.space_group_name_H-M   'P 1'
#
loop_
_entity.id
_entity.type
_entity.pdbx_description
1 polymer ?
#
loop_
_entity_poly.entity_id
_entity_poly.type
_entity_poly.pdbx_seq_one_letter_code
_entity_poly.pdbx_strand_id
1 'polypeptide(L)'
;MKAIRNISLILLCGLLTVAVTSCKKEKKTDNIITKIKPQAAPSDKPQQLSDFEYKKQVEWLGNLYTITIQRHADKELPMITDSDGKKYYDNKVEVLITRADGTEFFKRTFKKSDFKEFTDNKYGRNGAFIGFMFDKVEGNYLKFGASVGSPDPNSDEFIPIDITISNLGALKITSSAQIDTESDTTESTLQEKPKTELEMAEEEGM
;
A
#
# COMPACT_ATOMS: atom_id res chain seq x y z
N MET A 1 -23.70 -52.42 -63.63
CA MET A 1 -25.17 -52.27 -63.53
C MET A 1 -25.44 -51.49 -62.24
N LYS A 2 -25.63 -50.17 -62.32
CA LYS A 2 -26.93 -49.44 -62.35
C LYS A 2 -27.79 -49.82 -61.14
N ALA A 3 -27.72 -49.04 -60.05
CA ALA A 3 -28.47 -47.81 -59.77
C ALA A 3 -29.96 -48.08 -59.49
N ILE A 4 -30.49 -47.52 -58.40
CA ILE A 4 -31.68 -46.65 -58.33
C ILE A 4 -32.02 -46.35 -56.85
N ARG A 5 -32.74 -45.26 -56.67
CA ARG A 5 -32.75 -44.26 -55.60
C ARG A 5 -34.19 -44.08 -55.12
N ASN A 6 -34.36 -43.82 -53.80
CA ASN A 6 -35.51 -43.23 -53.08
C ASN A 6 -36.88 -43.93 -53.12
N ILE A 7 -37.57 -43.96 -51.97
CA ILE A 7 -39.03 -43.73 -51.71
C ILE A 7 -39.20 -43.82 -50.17
N SER A 8 -39.41 -42.73 -49.43
CA SER A 8 -40.69 -42.07 -49.09
C SER A 8 -41.66 -42.85 -48.20
N LEU A 9 -42.06 -42.20 -47.10
CA LEU A 9 -43.30 -42.34 -46.31
C LEU A 9 -43.64 -43.73 -45.72
N ILE A 10 -43.53 -43.86 -44.39
CA ILE A 10 -44.62 -44.46 -43.60
C ILE A 10 -44.85 -43.59 -42.36
N LEU A 11 -45.87 -42.76 -42.48
CA LEU A 11 -46.60 -42.13 -41.39
C LEU A 11 -47.70 -43.12 -40.95
N LEU A 12 -48.04 -43.10 -39.65
CA LEU A 12 -49.35 -43.42 -39.05
C LEU A 12 -49.39 -44.60 -38.05
N CYS A 13 -50.24 -44.38 -37.03
CA CYS A 13 -50.71 -45.24 -35.94
C CYS A 13 -49.89 -45.10 -34.64
N GLY A 14 -50.36 -44.53 -33.55
CA GLY A 14 -51.74 -44.25 -33.12
C GLY A 14 -51.97 -44.90 -31.76
N LEU A 15 -52.10 -44.05 -30.73
CA LEU A 15 -52.61 -44.30 -29.38
C LEU A 15 -51.84 -45.29 -28.48
N LEU A 16 -51.38 -44.77 -27.33
CA LEU A 16 -51.77 -45.29 -26.02
C LEU A 16 -51.49 -44.21 -24.96
N THR A 17 -52.55 -43.47 -24.60
CA THR A 17 -52.59 -42.62 -23.42
C THR A 17 -52.95 -43.47 -22.21
N VAL A 18 -52.07 -43.54 -21.21
CA VAL A 18 -52.47 -43.73 -19.81
C VAL A 18 -51.67 -42.73 -18.98
N ALA A 19 -52.29 -41.58 -18.74
CA ALA A 19 -51.80 -40.61 -17.77
C ALA A 19 -52.12 -41.13 -16.37
N VAL A 20 -51.11 -41.64 -15.66
CA VAL A 20 -51.20 -41.83 -14.21
C VAL A 20 -50.83 -40.51 -13.53
N THR A 21 -51.85 -39.85 -12.99
CA THR A 21 -51.71 -38.65 -12.16
C THR A 21 -51.15 -39.06 -10.79
N SER A 22 -49.81 -39.07 -10.66
CA SER A 22 -49.17 -39.11 -9.34
C SER A 22 -48.77 -37.70 -8.93
N CYS A 23 -49.73 -36.97 -8.36
CA CYS A 23 -49.42 -35.83 -7.50
C CYS A 23 -48.84 -36.36 -6.18
N LYS A 24 -47.52 -36.59 -6.14
CA LYS A 24 -46.77 -36.66 -4.88
C LYS A 24 -45.98 -35.37 -4.73
N LYS A 25 -46.48 -34.53 -3.81
CA LYS A 25 -45.94 -33.26 -3.34
C LYS A 25 -44.41 -33.26 -3.31
N GLU A 26 -43.80 -32.40 -4.12
CA GLU A 26 -42.43 -31.97 -3.90
C GLU A 26 -42.36 -31.25 -2.55
N LYS A 27 -41.51 -31.75 -1.66
CA LYS A 27 -41.13 -31.01 -0.47
C LYS A 27 -40.24 -29.87 -0.93
N LYS A 28 -40.74 -28.64 -0.84
CA LYS A 28 -39.88 -27.45 -0.89
C LYS A 28 -38.84 -27.58 0.23
N THR A 29 -37.59 -27.80 -0.14
CA THR A 29 -36.48 -27.62 0.78
C THR A 29 -36.13 -26.15 0.76
N ASP A 30 -36.66 -25.40 1.72
CA ASP A 30 -36.17 -24.06 2.05
C ASP A 30 -34.77 -24.20 2.66
N ASN A 31 -33.78 -24.42 1.81
CA ASN A 31 -32.38 -24.33 2.17
C ASN A 31 -31.70 -23.42 1.14
N ILE A 32 -32.00 -22.13 1.23
CA ILE A 32 -31.04 -21.10 0.82
C ILE A 32 -29.98 -21.04 1.94
N ILE A 33 -29.21 -22.12 2.08
CA ILE A 33 -27.94 -22.06 2.80
C ILE A 33 -26.94 -21.65 1.73
N THR A 34 -26.75 -20.34 1.58
CA THR A 34 -25.49 -19.81 1.04
C THR A 34 -24.39 -20.54 1.78
N LYS A 35 -23.70 -21.47 1.12
CA LYS A 35 -22.51 -22.12 1.65
C LYS A 35 -21.52 -20.99 1.93
N ILE A 36 -21.49 -20.51 3.17
CA ILE A 36 -20.42 -19.66 3.65
C ILE A 36 -19.17 -20.50 3.46
N LYS A 37 -18.34 -20.13 2.48
CA LYS A 37 -17.06 -20.78 2.23
C LYS A 37 -16.34 -20.77 3.57
N PRO A 38 -15.92 -21.92 4.12
CA PRO A 38 -15.19 -21.94 5.38
C PRO A 38 -14.02 -20.97 5.25
N GLN A 39 -14.02 -19.93 6.08
CA GLN A 39 -12.85 -19.07 6.24
C GLN A 39 -11.74 -20.00 6.68
N ALA A 40 -10.66 -20.07 5.89
CA ALA A 40 -9.53 -20.92 6.19
C ALA A 40 -9.09 -20.64 7.63
N ALA A 41 -8.89 -21.70 8.43
CA ALA A 41 -8.31 -21.55 9.75
C ALA A 41 -7.02 -20.71 9.63
N PRO A 42 -6.80 -19.72 10.52
CA PRO A 42 -5.61 -18.90 10.45
C PRO A 42 -4.38 -19.80 10.42
N SER A 43 -3.57 -19.65 9.37
CA SER A 43 -2.32 -20.40 9.25
C SER A 43 -1.36 -19.90 10.31
N ASP A 44 -0.86 -20.79 11.18
CA ASP A 44 0.17 -20.48 12.18
C ASP A 44 1.52 -20.08 11.57
N LYS A 45 1.70 -20.23 10.25
CA LYS A 45 2.93 -19.84 9.56
C LYS A 45 3.00 -18.31 9.44
N PRO A 46 4.17 -17.70 9.74
CA PRO A 46 4.39 -16.28 9.50
C PRO A 46 4.15 -15.92 8.02
N GLN A 47 3.45 -14.81 7.80
CA GLN A 47 3.18 -14.24 6.49
C GLN A 47 4.32 -13.31 6.05
N GLN A 48 4.40 -13.01 4.76
CA GLN A 48 5.34 -12.04 4.21
C GLN A 48 4.65 -11.19 3.14
N LEU A 49 5.09 -9.95 3.00
CA LEU A 49 4.73 -9.14 1.86
C LEU A 49 5.38 -9.70 0.59
N SER A 50 4.75 -9.48 -0.55
CA SER A 50 5.36 -9.81 -1.85
C SER A 50 6.62 -9.00 -2.07
N ASP A 51 7.60 -9.60 -2.74
CA ASP A 51 8.76 -8.86 -3.21
C ASP A 51 8.31 -7.73 -4.14
N PHE A 52 9.07 -6.64 -4.11
CA PHE A 52 8.80 -5.46 -4.92
C PHE A 52 10.09 -4.98 -5.57
N GLU A 53 10.01 -4.63 -6.85
CA GLU A 53 11.09 -4.01 -7.59
C GLU A 53 10.58 -2.80 -8.34
N TYR A 54 11.34 -1.71 -8.26
CA TYR A 54 11.09 -0.47 -8.97
C TYR A 54 12.37 0.04 -9.58
N LYS A 55 12.28 0.46 -10.84
CA LYS A 55 13.39 1.05 -11.58
C LYS A 55 12.91 2.28 -12.33
N LYS A 56 13.60 3.41 -12.14
CA LYS A 56 13.29 4.67 -12.84
C LYS A 56 14.55 5.41 -13.22
N GLN A 57 14.55 5.96 -14.42
CA GLN A 57 15.55 6.93 -14.86
C GLN A 57 15.07 8.35 -14.57
N VAL A 58 15.96 9.20 -14.09
CA VAL A 58 15.69 10.61 -13.80
C VAL A 58 16.83 11.48 -14.28
N GLU A 59 16.49 12.64 -14.83
CA GLU A 59 17.46 13.71 -15.06
C GLU A 59 17.60 14.54 -13.78
N TRP A 60 18.84 14.70 -13.32
CA TRP A 60 19.15 15.44 -12.11
C TRP A 60 20.52 16.11 -12.25
N LEU A 61 20.57 17.43 -12.02
CA LEU A 61 21.80 18.23 -12.18
C LEU A 61 22.48 18.04 -13.54
N GLY A 62 21.68 18.02 -14.62
CA GLY A 62 22.16 17.87 -16.00
C GLY A 62 22.73 16.49 -16.34
N ASN A 63 22.58 15.50 -15.44
CA ASN A 63 23.05 14.14 -15.64
C ASN A 63 21.89 13.14 -15.51
N LEU A 64 22.03 11.98 -16.15
CA LEU A 64 21.06 10.90 -16.04
C LEU A 64 21.45 9.94 -14.92
N TYR A 65 20.48 9.62 -14.05
CA TYR A 65 20.61 8.64 -12.98
C TYR A 65 19.58 7.53 -13.14
N THR A 66 19.94 6.31 -12.73
CA THR A 66 19.00 5.19 -12.60
C THR A 66 18.82 4.86 -11.13
N ILE A 67 17.58 4.93 -10.66
CA ILE A 67 17.16 4.55 -9.31
C ILE A 67 16.58 3.14 -9.39
N THR A 68 17.09 2.23 -8.56
CA THR A 68 16.58 0.87 -8.37
C THR A 68 16.23 0.70 -6.89
N ILE A 69 15.01 0.23 -6.61
CA ILE A 69 14.48 0.00 -5.27
C ILE A 69 13.96 -1.43 -5.22
N GLN A 70 14.44 -2.23 -4.28
CA GLN A 70 14.03 -3.61 -4.11
C GLN A 70 13.62 -3.86 -2.66
N ARG A 71 12.41 -4.36 -2.43
CA ARG A 71 11.91 -4.77 -1.11
C ARG A 71 11.72 -6.27 -1.08
N HIS A 72 12.14 -6.88 0.02
CA HIS A 72 11.93 -8.29 0.31
C HIS A 72 11.85 -8.51 1.81
N ALA A 73 11.22 -9.62 2.19
CA ALA A 73 11.18 -10.06 3.57
C ALA A 73 12.59 -10.39 4.08
N ASP A 74 12.91 -9.97 5.29
CA ASP A 74 14.16 -10.28 5.99
C ASP A 74 13.85 -11.21 7.18
N LYS A 75 14.15 -12.51 7.00
CA LYS A 75 13.82 -13.55 7.98
C LYS A 75 14.69 -13.52 9.24
N GLU A 76 15.76 -12.73 9.22
CA GLU A 76 16.65 -12.53 10.36
C GLU A 76 16.17 -11.39 11.28
N LEU A 77 15.17 -10.61 10.86
CA LEU A 77 14.58 -9.56 11.68
C LEU A 77 13.53 -10.11 12.66
N PRO A 78 13.33 -9.43 13.81
CA PRO A 78 12.25 -9.77 14.72
C PRO A 78 10.90 -9.80 13.99
N MET A 79 10.14 -10.87 14.19
CA MET A 79 8.80 -10.98 13.63
C MET A 79 7.87 -9.93 14.24
N ILE A 80 6.94 -9.48 13.42
CA ILE A 80 5.88 -8.56 13.80
C ILE A 80 4.63 -9.37 14.09
N THR A 81 3.90 -8.99 15.14
CA THR A 81 2.62 -9.59 15.49
C THR A 81 1.56 -8.51 15.45
N ASP A 82 0.51 -8.72 14.64
CA ASP A 82 -0.63 -7.80 14.54
C ASP A 82 -1.57 -7.95 15.76
N SER A 83 -2.63 -7.13 15.81
CA SER A 83 -3.64 -7.18 16.87
C SER A 83 -4.42 -8.49 16.93
N ASP A 84 -4.49 -9.23 15.82
CA ASP A 84 -5.18 -10.52 15.71
C ASP A 84 -4.26 -11.70 16.08
N GLY A 85 -3.00 -11.43 16.43
CA GLY A 85 -1.99 -12.44 16.74
C GLY A 85 -1.34 -13.07 15.52
N LYS A 86 -1.60 -12.56 14.30
CA LYS A 86 -0.94 -13.03 13.08
C LYS A 86 0.50 -12.54 13.05
N LYS A 87 1.40 -13.43 12.62
CA LYS A 87 2.83 -13.15 12.53
C LYS A 87 3.24 -12.79 11.12
N TYR A 88 4.14 -11.82 11.02
CA TYR A 88 4.68 -11.33 9.75
C TYR A 88 6.21 -11.24 9.83
N TYR A 89 6.89 -11.57 8.74
CA TYR A 89 8.28 -11.16 8.54
C TYR A 89 8.32 -9.65 8.25
N ASP A 90 9.25 -8.95 8.90
CA ASP A 90 9.57 -7.58 8.53
C ASP A 90 10.39 -7.56 7.22
N ASN A 91 10.56 -6.37 6.63
CA ASN A 91 11.19 -6.21 5.34
C ASN A 91 12.49 -5.40 5.44
N LYS A 92 13.31 -5.55 4.42
CA LYS A 92 14.38 -4.60 4.10
C LYS A 92 14.15 -4.04 2.70
N VAL A 93 14.68 -2.85 2.47
CA VAL A 93 14.66 -2.21 1.15
C VAL A 93 16.07 -1.86 0.73
N GLU A 94 16.51 -2.36 -0.41
CA GLU A 94 17.77 -2.00 -1.04
C GLU A 94 17.53 -0.89 -2.06
N VAL A 95 18.26 0.22 -1.89
CA VAL A 95 18.23 1.36 -2.80
C VAL A 95 19.60 1.48 -3.45
N LEU A 96 19.62 1.42 -4.78
CA LEU A 96 20.80 1.63 -5.60
C LEU A 96 20.52 2.76 -6.60
N ILE A 97 21.38 3.76 -6.61
CA ILE A 97 21.35 4.86 -7.56
C ILE A 97 22.66 4.85 -8.33
N THR A 98 22.59 4.70 -9.65
CA THR A 98 23.77 4.70 -10.53
C THR A 98 23.74 5.89 -11.47
N ARG A 99 24.92 6.37 -11.85
CA ARG A 99 25.08 7.36 -12.94
C ARG A 99 24.91 6.70 -14.30
N ALA A 100 24.87 7.50 -15.37
CA ALA A 100 24.74 7.04 -16.74
C ALA A 100 25.83 6.04 -17.18
N ASP A 101 27.05 6.19 -16.64
CA ASP A 101 28.19 5.30 -16.88
C ASP A 101 28.13 4.00 -16.07
N GLY A 102 27.08 3.80 -15.27
CA GLY A 102 26.89 2.64 -14.40
C GLY A 102 27.62 2.72 -13.06
N THR A 103 28.39 3.78 -12.79
CA THR A 103 29.04 3.95 -11.50
C THR A 103 28.03 4.19 -10.38
N GLU A 104 28.32 3.67 -9.20
CA GLU A 104 27.49 3.86 -8.02
C GLU A 104 27.54 5.32 -7.55
N PHE A 105 26.38 5.94 -7.44
CA PHE A 105 26.22 7.23 -6.76
C PHE A 105 25.85 7.03 -5.30
N PHE A 106 24.90 6.12 -5.03
CA PHE A 106 24.41 5.83 -3.69
C PHE A 106 23.95 4.39 -3.60
N LYS A 107 24.30 3.71 -2.51
CA LYS A 107 23.77 2.39 -2.18
C LYS A 107 23.53 2.27 -0.69
N ARG A 108 22.32 1.87 -0.31
CA ARG A 108 21.97 1.61 1.09
C ARG A 108 20.87 0.57 1.20
N THR A 109 20.95 -0.27 2.22
CA THR A 109 19.86 -1.12 2.68
C THR A 109 19.19 -0.46 3.88
N PHE A 110 17.89 -0.21 3.77
CA PHE A 110 17.04 0.33 4.83
C PHE A 110 16.27 -0.79 5.53
N LYS A 111 16.07 -0.62 6.83
CA LYS A 111 15.23 -1.47 7.69
C LYS A 111 14.37 -0.57 8.57
N LYS A 112 13.32 -1.13 9.19
CA LYS A 112 12.46 -0.38 10.12
C LYS A 112 13.25 0.38 11.19
N SER A 113 14.34 -0.21 11.69
CA SER A 113 15.20 0.39 12.73
C SER A 113 15.88 1.71 12.31
N ASP A 114 16.07 1.96 11.01
CA ASP A 114 16.58 3.25 10.50
C ASP A 114 15.60 4.40 10.80
N PHE A 115 14.32 4.07 11.06
CA PHE A 115 13.24 5.03 11.29
C PHE A 115 12.76 5.05 12.75
N LYS A 116 13.55 4.51 13.70
CA LYS A 116 13.17 4.37 15.12
C LYS A 116 12.65 5.67 15.74
N GLU A 117 13.23 6.81 15.35
CA GLU A 117 12.88 8.14 15.89
C GLU A 117 11.45 8.55 15.55
N PHE A 118 10.89 8.01 14.47
CA PHE A 118 9.52 8.29 14.02
C PHE A 118 8.55 7.16 14.33
N THR A 119 9.06 5.98 14.71
CA THR A 119 8.29 4.74 14.85
C THR A 119 8.23 4.22 16.29
N ASP A 120 8.82 4.93 17.26
CA ASP A 120 8.74 4.59 18.68
C ASP A 120 7.38 4.97 19.33
N ASN A 121 6.29 4.59 18.65
CA ASN A 121 4.92 4.77 19.10
C ASN A 121 4.13 3.46 18.90
N LYS A 122 2.88 3.43 19.36
CA LYS A 122 2.05 2.20 19.30
C LYS A 122 1.85 1.66 17.88
N TYR A 123 1.90 2.53 16.87
CA TYR A 123 1.71 2.17 15.47
C TYR A 123 3.00 1.64 14.84
N GLY A 124 4.13 2.30 15.09
CA GLY A 124 5.41 1.93 14.51
C GLY A 124 6.08 0.71 15.16
N ARG A 125 5.94 0.53 16.49
CA ARG A 125 6.55 -0.61 17.22
C ARG A 125 6.06 -1.94 16.68
N ASN A 126 4.74 -2.05 16.47
CA ASN A 126 4.08 -3.24 15.93
C ASN A 126 3.86 -3.19 14.41
N GLY A 127 4.40 -2.17 13.73
CA GLY A 127 4.35 -2.06 12.27
C GLY A 127 5.50 -2.78 11.58
N ALA A 128 5.32 -3.06 10.30
CA ALA A 128 6.36 -3.50 9.35
C ALA A 128 6.87 -2.32 8.53
N PHE A 129 8.09 -2.43 8.01
CA PHE A 129 8.55 -1.54 6.96
C PHE A 129 7.88 -1.95 5.65
N ILE A 130 6.85 -1.22 5.22
CA ILE A 130 5.94 -1.64 4.15
C ILE A 130 6.15 -0.90 2.84
N GLY A 131 6.80 0.27 2.81
CA GLY A 131 6.92 1.03 1.57
C GLY A 131 8.17 1.88 1.50
N PHE A 132 8.72 2.00 0.28
CA PHE A 132 9.77 2.95 -0.06
C PHE A 132 9.66 3.26 -1.55
N MET A 133 9.49 4.53 -1.91
CA MET A 133 9.23 4.95 -3.28
C MET A 133 9.94 6.25 -3.60
N PHE A 134 10.41 6.38 -4.84
CA PHE A 134 10.88 7.67 -5.35
C PHE A 134 9.70 8.62 -5.58
N ASP A 135 9.81 9.82 -5.02
CA ASP A 135 8.84 10.90 -5.22
C ASP A 135 9.28 11.75 -6.42
N LYS A 136 10.26 12.63 -6.21
CA LYS A 136 10.68 13.62 -7.21
C LYS A 136 12.14 14.06 -7.05
N VAL A 137 12.60 14.78 -8.07
CA VAL A 137 13.81 15.58 -8.01
C VAL A 137 13.45 16.98 -7.52
N GLU A 138 14.21 17.53 -6.56
CA GLU A 138 14.02 18.89 -6.07
C GLU A 138 15.37 19.55 -5.80
N GLY A 139 15.80 20.42 -6.72
CA GLY A 139 17.10 21.09 -6.66
C GLY A 139 18.26 20.09 -6.51
N ASN A 140 19.01 20.20 -5.42
CA ASN A 140 20.15 19.33 -5.10
C ASN A 140 19.76 18.04 -4.38
N TYR A 141 18.49 17.63 -4.44
CA TYR A 141 17.98 16.47 -3.70
C TYR A 141 17.16 15.53 -4.58
N LEU A 142 17.31 14.25 -4.30
CA LEU A 142 16.34 13.21 -4.66
C LEU A 142 15.44 12.96 -3.44
N LYS A 143 14.13 13.08 -3.63
CA LYS A 143 13.11 12.88 -2.60
C LYS A 143 12.48 11.50 -2.73
N PHE A 144 12.27 10.86 -1.59
CA PHE A 144 11.66 9.55 -1.46
C PHE A 144 10.66 9.57 -0.30
N GLY A 145 9.62 8.76 -0.40
CA GLY A 145 8.73 8.46 0.71
C GLY A 145 8.99 7.04 1.21
N ALA A 146 8.95 6.85 2.52
CA ALA A 146 8.96 5.56 3.18
C ALA A 146 7.73 5.44 4.09
N SER A 147 7.33 4.21 4.39
CA SER A 147 6.21 3.95 5.28
C SER A 147 6.45 2.75 6.20
N VAL A 148 6.12 2.94 7.47
CA VAL A 148 6.08 1.89 8.48
C VAL A 148 4.66 1.78 9.00
N GLY A 149 4.04 0.61 8.93
CA GLY A 149 2.61 0.46 9.20
C GLY A 149 2.18 -0.99 9.30
N SER A 150 0.86 -1.22 9.30
CA SER A 150 0.34 -2.58 9.37
C SER A 150 0.77 -3.41 8.14
N PRO A 151 1.27 -4.65 8.32
CA PRO A 151 1.54 -5.56 7.21
C PRO A 151 0.27 -6.24 6.66
N ASP A 152 -0.92 -6.01 7.25
CA ASP A 152 -2.18 -6.50 6.70
C ASP A 152 -2.53 -5.72 5.42
N PRO A 153 -2.69 -6.40 4.26
CA PRO A 153 -3.00 -5.72 3.00
C PRO A 153 -4.36 -5.00 2.98
N ASN A 154 -5.23 -5.25 3.96
CA ASN A 154 -6.52 -4.56 4.10
C ASN A 154 -6.44 -3.35 5.04
N SER A 155 -5.29 -3.08 5.64
CA SER A 155 -5.06 -1.93 6.50
C SER A 155 -4.47 -0.77 5.71
N ASP A 156 -4.96 0.44 5.98
CA ASP A 156 -4.47 1.71 5.45
C ASP A 156 -3.61 2.48 6.48
N GLU A 157 -3.30 1.86 7.62
CA GLU A 157 -2.59 2.51 8.72
C GLU A 157 -1.07 2.46 8.51
N PHE A 158 -0.46 3.64 8.36
CA PHE A 158 0.99 3.78 8.28
C PHE A 158 1.48 5.16 8.74
N ILE A 159 2.75 5.18 9.14
CA ILE A 159 3.52 6.39 9.44
C ILE A 159 4.28 6.78 8.18
N PRO A 160 3.98 7.93 7.54
CA PRO A 160 4.75 8.43 6.42
C PRO A 160 6.07 9.06 6.89
N ILE A 161 7.14 8.76 6.17
CA ILE A 161 8.50 9.21 6.44
C ILE A 161 9.10 9.78 5.16
N ASP A 162 9.64 11.00 5.24
CA ASP A 162 10.32 11.65 4.14
C ASP A 162 11.80 11.33 4.17
N ILE A 163 12.35 11.05 3.00
CA ILE A 163 13.76 10.72 2.83
C ILE A 163 14.33 11.57 1.71
N THR A 164 15.47 12.18 1.99
CA THR A 164 16.18 13.03 1.03
C THR A 164 17.62 12.57 0.90
N ILE A 165 18.09 12.47 -0.34
CA ILE A 165 19.49 12.18 -0.66
C ILE A 165 20.03 13.39 -1.42
N SER A 166 21.05 14.06 -0.88
CA SER A 166 21.69 15.19 -1.54
C SER A 166 22.59 14.73 -2.68
N ASN A 167 22.97 15.64 -3.56
CA ASN A 167 23.99 15.44 -4.61
C ASN A 167 25.39 15.08 -4.09
N LEU A 168 25.63 15.21 -2.78
CA LEU A 168 26.84 14.75 -2.10
C LEU A 168 26.67 13.35 -1.46
N GLY A 169 25.52 12.70 -1.66
CA GLY A 169 25.19 11.41 -1.08
C GLY A 169 24.74 11.47 0.38
N ALA A 170 24.55 12.68 0.95
CA ALA A 170 24.10 12.83 2.33
C ALA A 170 22.62 12.46 2.45
N LEU A 171 22.31 11.55 3.37
CA LEU A 171 20.97 11.10 3.67
C LEU A 171 20.38 11.93 4.82
N LYS A 172 19.16 12.43 4.66
CA LYS A 172 18.35 13.00 5.74
C LYS A 172 16.97 12.35 5.73
N ILE A 173 16.50 11.98 6.92
CA ILE A 173 15.20 11.36 7.18
C ILE A 173 14.40 12.31 8.07
N THR A 174 13.15 12.59 7.72
CA THR A 174 12.25 13.48 8.46
C THR A 174 10.85 12.88 8.54
N SER A 175 10.04 13.34 9.49
CA SER A 175 8.61 13.01 9.50
C SER A 175 7.91 13.76 8.36
N SER A 176 7.05 13.07 7.60
CA SER A 176 6.22 13.71 6.57
C SER A 176 5.03 14.48 7.17
N ALA A 177 4.79 14.37 8.48
CA ALA A 177 3.66 15.00 9.18
C ALA A 177 3.89 16.49 9.51
N GLN A 178 4.79 17.18 8.80
CA GLN A 178 5.06 18.61 9.03
C GLN A 178 4.40 19.49 7.97
N ILE A 179 3.20 19.99 8.32
CA ILE A 179 2.42 21.08 7.70
C ILE A 179 1.57 21.64 8.87
N ASP A 180 1.64 22.86 9.40
CA ASP A 180 2.29 24.12 9.05
C ASP A 180 2.74 24.82 10.36
N THR A 181 3.98 25.26 10.44
CA THR A 181 4.30 26.43 11.25
C THR A 181 5.42 27.15 10.53
N GLU A 182 5.03 28.16 9.74
CA GLU A 182 5.93 29.25 9.40
C GLU A 182 6.36 29.91 10.72
N SER A 183 7.42 29.41 11.33
CA SER A 183 8.20 30.19 12.28
C SER A 183 9.32 30.85 11.51
N ASP A 184 8.95 31.85 10.72
CA ASP A 184 9.87 32.96 10.45
C ASP A 184 10.18 33.60 11.81
N THR A 185 11.26 33.13 12.44
CA THR A 185 11.89 33.82 13.57
C THR A 185 13.29 34.18 13.14
N THR A 186 13.35 35.15 12.23
CA THR A 186 14.44 36.11 12.25
C THR A 186 14.21 37.04 13.43
N GLU A 187 15.25 37.20 14.24
CA GLU A 187 15.29 38.13 15.37
C GLU A 187 14.92 39.56 14.92
N SER A 188 13.90 40.15 15.54
CA SER A 188 13.77 41.60 15.64
C SER A 188 12.97 41.97 16.89
N THR A 189 13.69 42.57 17.83
CA THR A 189 13.22 43.34 18.99
C THR A 189 12.10 44.34 18.66
N LEU A 190 11.23 44.56 19.66
CA LEU A 190 10.44 45.77 19.97
C LEU A 190 9.12 46.05 19.19
N GLN A 191 8.00 45.92 19.93
CA GLN A 191 6.97 46.95 20.25
C GLN A 191 5.52 46.43 20.15
N GLU A 192 4.82 46.43 21.29
CA GLU A 192 3.36 46.34 21.37
C GLU A 192 2.74 47.45 20.52
N LYS A 193 1.90 47.05 19.56
CA LYS A 193 1.12 47.97 18.74
C LYS A 193 -0.12 48.40 19.54
N PRO A 194 -0.48 49.70 19.59
CA PRO A 194 -1.68 50.13 20.31
C PRO A 194 -2.92 49.62 19.58
N LYS A 195 -3.92 49.13 20.34
CA LYS A 195 -5.24 48.79 19.81
C LYS A 195 -5.88 50.03 19.18
N THR A 196 -6.59 49.80 18.08
CA THR A 196 -7.21 50.89 17.31
C THR A 196 -8.53 51.29 17.97
N GLU A 197 -8.88 52.59 17.91
CA GLU A 197 -10.06 53.20 18.53
C GLU A 197 -11.39 52.49 18.18
N LEU A 198 -11.45 51.79 17.04
CA LEU A 198 -12.58 50.93 16.65
C LEU A 198 -12.76 49.70 17.55
N GLU A 199 -11.68 49.07 18.01
CA GLU A 199 -11.74 47.85 18.83
C GLU A 199 -12.16 48.15 20.27
N MET A 200 -12.03 49.39 20.73
CA MET A 200 -12.49 49.82 22.06
C MET A 200 -13.99 50.15 22.09
N ALA A 201 -14.57 50.56 20.96
CA ALA A 201 -15.98 50.96 20.90
C ALA A 201 -16.95 49.77 20.82
N GLU A 202 -16.47 48.56 20.50
CA GLU A 202 -17.29 47.35 20.44
C GLU A 202 -17.43 46.65 21.80
N GLU A 203 -16.59 46.99 22.79
CA GLU A 203 -16.59 46.36 24.13
C GLU A 203 -17.52 47.07 25.13
N GLU A 204 -17.87 48.34 24.94
CA GLU A 204 -18.81 49.07 25.82
C GLU A 204 -20.29 48.98 25.36
N GLY A 205 -20.59 48.12 24.40
CA GLY A 205 -21.91 48.01 23.75
C GLY A 205 -22.67 46.69 23.97
N MET A 206 -22.32 45.86 24.96
CA MET A 206 -23.08 44.66 25.36
C MET A 206 -23.22 44.52 26.87
#